data_AF-A0A0S1B4Q0-F1
#
_entry.id   AF-A0A0S1B4Q0-F1
#
_cell.length_a   1.000
_cell.length_b   1.000
_cell.length_c   1.000
_cell.angle_alpha   90.00
_cell.angle_beta   90.00
_cell.angle_gamma   90.00
#
_symmetry.space_group_name_H-M   'P 1'
#
loop_
_entity.id
_entity.type
_entity.pdbx_description
1 polymer ?
#
loop_
_entity_poly.entity_id
_entity_poly.type
_entity_poly.pdbx_seq_one_letter_code
_entity_poly.pdbx_strand_id
1 'polypeptide(L)'
;MHLVMRMLLAGLLLVVAGTAGATAQVPDRIVIEGRDYALDTNPLEGQLRDRPGFPPENVSRSTANWRGYVAHWAIDGDRLLLRRVEVRLYDRQTEQESAIDLLPELFLSGAPVAATWYSGALIVPDGRLVDYVHMGYGSTHAHYRVYRIARGRVLEALSMGAEQFRVWRERKFQAFRQTAQYREAVAAARKQGGSMSAEEIDGFLRGFHAEEYLGRQELTSVNAYRERPRRCARPDQRLAWRDSAASITAASPATCTAWRARVMPV
;
A
#
# COMPACT_ATOMS: atom_id res chain seq x y z
N MET A 1 2.31 -44.00 35.17
CA MET A 1 2.36 -44.14 33.70
C MET A 1 1.54 -43.08 32.95
N HIS A 2 0.27 -42.84 33.30
CA HIS A 2 -0.59 -41.87 32.58
C HIS A 2 -0.11 -40.40 32.66
N LEU A 3 0.50 -39.96 33.76
CA LEU A 3 1.00 -38.59 33.90
C LEU A 3 2.23 -38.33 33.01
N VAL A 4 3.17 -39.26 32.99
CA VAL A 4 4.37 -39.18 32.13
C VAL A 4 3.99 -39.23 30.66
N MET A 5 3.04 -40.09 30.27
CA MET A 5 2.49 -40.14 28.91
C MET A 5 1.81 -38.81 28.51
N ARG A 6 1.08 -38.16 29.42
CA ARG A 6 0.44 -36.85 29.17
C ARG A 6 1.46 -35.71 29.04
N MET A 7 2.54 -35.73 29.83
CA MET A 7 3.62 -34.74 29.73
C MET A 7 4.41 -34.91 28.43
N LEU A 8 4.65 -36.15 27.98
CA LEU A 8 5.27 -36.44 26.69
C LEU A 8 4.36 -36.04 25.52
N LEU A 9 3.06 -36.29 25.61
CA LEU A 9 2.08 -35.88 24.60
C LEU A 9 1.94 -34.35 24.53
N ALA A 10 1.92 -33.66 25.68
CA ALA A 10 1.88 -32.20 25.74
C ALA A 10 3.18 -31.57 25.20
N GLY A 11 4.34 -32.15 25.51
CA GLY A 11 5.63 -31.75 24.96
C GLY A 11 5.69 -31.94 23.44
N LEU A 12 5.19 -33.07 22.94
CA LEU A 12 5.07 -33.34 21.50
C LEU A 12 4.12 -32.35 20.80
N LEU A 13 2.98 -32.05 21.41
CA LEU A 13 2.02 -31.04 20.90
C LEU A 13 2.61 -29.62 20.86
N LEU A 14 3.42 -29.24 21.86
CA LEU A 14 4.14 -27.96 21.88
C LEU A 14 5.23 -27.88 20.80
N VAL A 15 5.95 -28.98 20.54
CA VAL A 15 6.96 -29.06 19.46
C VAL A 15 6.30 -29.01 18.08
N VAL A 16 5.18 -29.71 17.88
CA VAL A 16 4.43 -29.69 16.61
C VAL A 16 3.78 -28.33 16.36
N ALA A 17 3.23 -27.67 17.39
CA ALA A 17 2.70 -26.31 17.27
C ALA A 17 3.78 -25.27 16.89
N GLY A 18 5.02 -25.45 17.37
CA GLY A 18 6.17 -24.61 16.98
C GLY A 18 6.59 -24.74 15.51
N THR A 19 6.09 -25.75 14.79
CA THR A 19 6.35 -25.98 13.37
C THR A 19 5.15 -25.63 12.46
N ALA A 20 4.09 -25.03 13.01
CA ALA A 20 3.03 -24.43 12.22
C ALA A 20 3.59 -23.19 11.48
N GLY A 21 4.35 -23.43 10.41
CA GLY A 21 4.78 -22.39 9.51
C GLY A 21 3.55 -21.75 8.88
N ALA A 22 3.42 -20.43 8.96
CA ALA A 22 2.46 -19.74 8.12
C ALA A 22 2.77 -20.06 6.65
N THR A 23 1.75 -20.12 5.80
CA THR A 23 1.99 -20.15 4.37
C THR A 23 2.21 -18.71 3.90
N ALA A 24 3.19 -18.47 3.04
CA ALA A 24 3.41 -17.15 2.49
C ALA A 24 2.12 -16.63 1.82
N GLN A 25 1.83 -15.34 2.01
CA GLN A 25 0.63 -14.74 1.44
C GLN A 25 0.76 -14.74 -0.09
N VAL A 26 -0.30 -15.15 -0.79
CA VAL A 26 -0.39 -15.07 -2.25
C VAL A 26 -0.25 -13.59 -2.65
N PRO A 27 0.73 -13.23 -3.49
CA PRO A 27 0.96 -11.86 -3.89
C PRO A 27 -0.12 -11.38 -4.86
N ASP A 28 -0.31 -10.07 -4.91
CA ASP A 28 -1.02 -9.45 -6.01
C ASP A 28 -0.22 -9.62 -7.31
N ARG A 29 -0.85 -9.34 -8.46
CA ARG A 29 -0.17 -9.35 -9.77
C ARG A 29 -0.04 -7.93 -10.30
N ILE A 30 1.05 -7.64 -11.00
CA ILE A 30 1.25 -6.35 -11.66
C ILE A 30 1.86 -6.51 -13.04
N VAL A 31 1.25 -5.85 -14.03
CA VAL A 31 1.78 -5.77 -15.39
C VAL A 31 2.63 -4.49 -15.54
N ILE A 32 3.87 -4.67 -15.96
CA ILE A 32 4.83 -3.59 -16.20
C ILE A 32 5.52 -3.87 -17.53
N GLU A 33 5.51 -2.92 -18.46
CA GLU A 33 6.14 -3.09 -19.79
C GLU A 33 5.65 -4.36 -20.53
N GLY A 34 4.37 -4.70 -20.35
CA GLY A 34 3.74 -5.88 -20.96
C GLY A 34 4.11 -7.22 -20.32
N ARG A 35 4.86 -7.22 -19.22
CA ARG A 35 5.23 -8.44 -18.46
C ARG A 35 4.51 -8.49 -17.12
N ASP A 36 4.08 -9.68 -16.74
CA ASP A 36 3.35 -9.93 -15.49
C ASP A 36 4.32 -10.34 -14.37
N TYR A 37 4.18 -9.70 -13.21
CA TYR A 37 5.03 -9.89 -12.04
C TYR A 37 4.20 -10.13 -10.78
N ALA A 38 4.82 -10.75 -9.76
CA ALA A 38 4.30 -10.71 -8.41
C ALA A 38 4.45 -9.29 -7.83
N LEU A 39 3.51 -8.90 -6.98
CA LEU A 39 3.52 -7.65 -6.25
C LEU A 39 3.47 -7.94 -4.75
N ASP A 40 4.60 -7.69 -4.08
CA ASP A 40 4.80 -7.89 -2.63
C ASP A 40 4.35 -6.64 -1.86
N THR A 41 3.18 -6.14 -2.23
CA THR A 41 2.56 -4.90 -1.75
C THR A 41 1.06 -5.02 -1.98
N ASN A 42 0.22 -4.45 -1.13
CA ASN A 42 -1.23 -4.56 -1.19
C ASN A 42 -1.93 -3.19 -1.31
N PRO A 43 -1.84 -2.50 -2.47
CA PRO A 43 -2.36 -1.13 -2.64
C PRO A 43 -3.88 -0.99 -2.49
N LEU A 44 -4.62 -2.10 -2.56
CA LEU A 44 -6.08 -2.13 -2.41
C LEU A 44 -6.53 -2.29 -0.95
N GLU A 45 -5.67 -2.77 -0.05
CA GLU A 45 -6.06 -3.12 1.32
C GLU A 45 -6.68 -1.93 2.07
N GLY A 46 -6.12 -0.73 1.92
CA GLY A 46 -6.64 0.48 2.54
C GLY A 46 -8.03 0.91 2.05
N GLN A 47 -8.50 0.43 0.90
CA GLN A 47 -9.87 0.68 0.42
C GLN A 47 -10.87 -0.36 0.91
N LEU A 48 -10.39 -1.53 1.37
CA LEU A 48 -11.22 -2.67 1.71
C LEU A 48 -11.27 -2.95 3.21
N ARG A 49 -10.25 -2.54 3.98
CA ARG A 49 -10.09 -2.84 5.42
C ARG A 49 -11.36 -2.62 6.24
N ASP A 50 -12.05 -1.51 6.01
CA ASP A 50 -13.22 -1.09 6.79
C ASP A 50 -14.53 -1.20 5.99
N ARG A 51 -14.52 -1.89 4.84
CA ARG A 51 -15.70 -2.01 3.97
C ARG A 51 -16.62 -3.12 4.49
N PRO A 52 -17.88 -2.80 4.86
CA PRO A 52 -18.82 -3.82 5.33
C PRO A 52 -19.06 -4.91 4.28
N GLY A 53 -19.10 -6.17 4.72
CA GLY A 53 -19.37 -7.32 3.86
C GLY A 53 -18.23 -7.71 2.92
N PHE A 54 -17.00 -7.18 3.10
CA PHE A 54 -15.83 -7.59 2.35
C PHE A 54 -14.81 -8.37 3.22
N PRO A 55 -14.24 -9.47 2.71
CA PRO A 55 -14.61 -10.16 1.46
C PRO A 55 -15.97 -10.88 1.62
N PRO A 56 -16.63 -11.27 0.51
CA PRO A 56 -17.90 -12.00 0.58
C PRO A 56 -17.84 -13.27 1.46
N GLU A 57 -18.97 -13.71 2.00
CA GLU A 57 -19.02 -14.86 2.93
C GLU A 57 -18.61 -16.20 2.28
N ASN A 58 -18.90 -16.38 0.99
CA ASN A 58 -18.61 -17.60 0.23
C ASN A 58 -17.19 -17.65 -0.36
N VAL A 59 -16.29 -16.76 0.09
CA VAL A 59 -14.90 -16.76 -0.38
C VAL A 59 -14.15 -18.00 0.12
N SER A 60 -13.55 -18.71 -0.83
CA SER A 60 -12.61 -19.79 -0.57
C SER A 60 -11.28 -19.20 -0.10
N ARG A 61 -11.15 -19.03 1.22
CA ARG A 61 -9.88 -18.63 1.84
C ARG A 61 -9.01 -19.86 2.05
N SER A 62 -7.72 -19.72 1.74
CA SER A 62 -6.71 -20.72 2.08
C SER A 62 -5.75 -20.17 3.14
N THR A 63 -4.94 -21.03 3.74
CA THR A 63 -3.84 -20.59 4.63
C THR A 63 -2.78 -19.77 3.90
N ALA A 64 -2.82 -19.69 2.57
CA ALA A 64 -1.95 -18.84 1.75
C ALA A 64 -2.64 -17.54 1.28
N ASN A 65 -3.98 -17.44 1.33
CA ASN A 65 -4.70 -16.24 0.89
C ASN A 65 -5.65 -15.73 1.98
N TRP A 66 -5.07 -15.13 3.02
CA TRP A 66 -5.83 -14.61 4.15
C TRP A 66 -6.66 -13.39 3.79
N ARG A 67 -6.20 -12.61 2.80
CA ARG A 67 -6.91 -11.45 2.25
C ARG A 67 -8.22 -11.83 1.55
N GLY A 68 -8.31 -13.05 1.01
CA GLY A 68 -9.48 -13.55 0.30
C GLY A 68 -9.65 -12.99 -1.12
N TYR A 69 -8.65 -12.29 -1.66
CA TYR A 69 -8.64 -11.79 -3.03
C TYR A 69 -7.20 -11.68 -3.56
N VAL A 70 -7.07 -11.61 -4.88
CA VAL A 70 -5.85 -11.24 -5.60
C VAL A 70 -6.17 -10.04 -6.48
N ALA A 71 -5.51 -8.91 -6.25
CA ALA A 71 -5.68 -7.74 -7.11
C ALA A 71 -4.68 -7.79 -8.27
N HIS A 72 -5.16 -7.41 -9.45
CA HIS A 72 -4.35 -7.32 -10.66
C HIS A 72 -4.18 -5.85 -11.02
N TRP A 73 -2.92 -5.44 -11.10
CA TRP A 73 -2.51 -4.05 -11.32
C TRP A 73 -1.79 -3.90 -12.66
N ALA A 74 -1.64 -2.66 -13.11
CA ALA A 74 -0.72 -2.29 -14.16
C ALA A 74 -0.08 -0.93 -13.86
N ILE A 75 1.18 -0.77 -14.29
CA ILE A 75 1.76 0.56 -14.51
C ILE A 75 1.66 0.85 -16.00
N ASP A 76 0.88 1.88 -16.34
CA ASP A 76 0.74 2.39 -17.71
C ASP A 76 1.13 3.87 -17.74
N GLY A 77 2.24 4.17 -18.43
CA GLY A 77 2.94 5.44 -18.32
C GLY A 77 3.36 5.73 -16.88
N ASP A 78 2.84 6.82 -16.31
CA ASP A 78 3.08 7.23 -14.92
C ASP A 78 1.95 6.80 -13.96
N ARG A 79 0.97 6.01 -14.40
CA ARG A 79 -0.25 5.71 -13.61
C ARG A 79 -0.24 4.29 -13.08
N LEU A 80 -0.60 4.15 -11.80
CA LEU A 80 -0.99 2.87 -11.21
C LEU A 80 -2.49 2.63 -11.47
N LEU A 81 -2.80 1.52 -12.13
CA LEU A 81 -4.15 1.14 -12.54
C LEU A 81 -4.55 -0.19 -11.91
N LEU A 82 -5.72 -0.25 -11.28
CA LEU A 82 -6.35 -1.51 -10.88
C LEU A 82 -7.15 -2.07 -12.07
N ARG A 83 -6.89 -3.32 -12.44
CA ARG A 83 -7.44 -3.98 -13.63
C ARG A 83 -8.51 -5.02 -13.30
N ARG A 84 -8.37 -5.71 -12.17
CA ARG A 84 -9.26 -6.79 -11.73
C ARG A 84 -9.07 -7.04 -10.24
N VAL A 85 -10.14 -7.46 -9.56
CA VAL A 85 -10.09 -7.97 -8.18
C VAL A 85 -10.61 -9.39 -8.21
N GLU A 86 -9.70 -10.35 -8.34
CA GLU A 86 -10.06 -11.77 -8.41
C GLU A 86 -10.38 -12.30 -7.01
N VAL A 87 -11.53 -12.94 -6.87
CA VAL A 87 -11.94 -13.67 -5.67
C VAL A 87 -12.29 -15.10 -6.05
N ARG A 88 -11.75 -16.06 -5.30
CA ARG A 88 -12.06 -17.47 -5.45
C ARG A 88 -13.22 -17.85 -4.55
N LEU A 89 -14.19 -18.55 -5.11
CA LEU A 89 -15.37 -19.04 -4.41
C LEU A 89 -15.34 -20.56 -4.40
N TYR A 90 -15.86 -21.15 -3.33
CA TYR A 90 -16.07 -22.59 -3.24
C TYR A 90 -17.53 -22.86 -2.94
N ASP A 91 -18.21 -23.52 -3.87
CA ASP A 91 -19.58 -23.98 -3.68
C ASP A 91 -19.56 -25.36 -3.01
N ARG A 92 -20.06 -25.43 -1.78
CA ARG A 92 -20.12 -26.68 -1.01
C ARG A 92 -21.16 -27.67 -1.52
N GLN A 93 -22.18 -27.21 -2.24
CA GLN A 93 -23.23 -28.10 -2.77
C GLN A 93 -22.76 -28.81 -4.04
N THR A 94 -22.04 -28.08 -4.90
CA THR A 94 -21.53 -28.63 -6.17
C THR A 94 -20.09 -29.13 -6.06
N GLU A 95 -19.40 -28.83 -4.95
CA GLU A 95 -17.96 -29.08 -4.73
C GLU A 95 -17.08 -28.44 -5.82
N GLN A 96 -17.52 -27.32 -6.39
CA GLN A 96 -16.81 -26.62 -7.46
C GLN A 96 -16.14 -25.34 -6.98
N GLU A 97 -14.94 -25.11 -7.49
CA GLU A 97 -14.27 -23.82 -7.40
C GLU A 97 -14.62 -22.94 -8.59
N SER A 98 -14.81 -21.65 -8.32
CA SER A 98 -14.94 -20.64 -9.36
C SER A 98 -14.16 -19.38 -8.97
N ALA A 99 -13.93 -18.50 -9.95
CA ALA A 99 -13.32 -17.21 -9.71
C ALA A 99 -14.18 -16.12 -10.34
N ILE A 100 -14.42 -15.05 -9.59
CA ILE A 100 -15.15 -13.87 -10.05
C ILE A 100 -14.26 -12.63 -10.00
N ASP A 101 -14.56 -11.64 -10.84
CA ASP A 101 -13.98 -10.31 -10.76
C ASP A 101 -14.93 -9.40 -10.00
N LEU A 102 -14.50 -8.92 -8.82
CA LEU A 102 -15.27 -8.00 -7.98
C LEU A 102 -15.02 -6.52 -8.29
N LEU A 103 -14.16 -6.20 -9.25
CA LEU A 103 -13.88 -4.80 -9.57
C LEU A 103 -15.14 -4.00 -9.92
N PRO A 104 -16.08 -4.49 -10.76
CA PRO A 104 -17.30 -3.74 -11.10
C PRO A 104 -18.18 -3.40 -9.89
N GLU A 105 -18.27 -4.28 -8.90
CA GLU A 105 -19.03 -4.09 -7.66
C GLU A 105 -18.29 -3.17 -6.68
N LEU A 106 -16.96 -3.19 -6.69
CA LEU A 106 -16.13 -2.38 -5.81
C LEU A 106 -16.00 -0.94 -6.32
N PHE A 107 -15.93 -0.75 -7.64
CA PHE A 107 -15.67 0.53 -8.31
C PHE A 107 -16.61 0.74 -9.51
N LEU A 108 -17.67 1.52 -9.29
CA LEU A 108 -18.71 1.81 -10.30
C LEU A 108 -18.20 2.56 -11.55
N SER A 109 -16.99 3.14 -11.51
CA SER A 109 -16.37 3.80 -12.66
C SER A 109 -15.93 2.84 -13.77
N GLY A 110 -15.93 1.53 -13.52
CA GLY A 110 -15.46 0.52 -14.46
C GLY A 110 -13.93 0.38 -14.50
N ALA A 111 -13.45 -0.69 -15.16
CA ALA A 111 -12.03 -1.00 -15.30
C ALA A 111 -11.41 -0.33 -16.55
N PRO A 112 -10.12 0.08 -16.51
CA PRO A 112 -9.26 0.15 -15.32
C PRO A 112 -9.62 1.31 -14.38
N VAL A 113 -9.39 1.13 -13.08
CA VAL A 113 -9.54 2.19 -12.08
C VAL A 113 -8.19 2.83 -11.80
N ALA A 114 -8.08 4.15 -11.93
CA ALA A 114 -6.88 4.87 -11.52
C ALA A 114 -6.75 4.87 -9.99
N ALA A 115 -5.63 4.39 -9.47
CA ALA A 115 -5.40 4.18 -8.04
C ALA A 115 -5.05 5.47 -7.28
N THR A 116 -5.81 6.55 -7.47
CA THR A 116 -5.47 7.88 -6.95
C THR A 116 -5.45 7.96 -5.42
N TRP A 117 -6.04 6.97 -4.73
CA TRP A 117 -5.98 6.83 -3.28
C TRP A 117 -4.60 6.38 -2.77
N TYR A 118 -3.82 5.67 -3.60
CA TYR A 118 -2.61 5.01 -3.13
C TYR A 118 -1.38 5.92 -3.15
N SER A 119 -0.65 5.95 -2.04
CA SER A 119 0.69 6.51 -1.94
C SER A 119 1.54 5.57 -1.08
N GLY A 120 2.67 5.11 -1.60
CA GLY A 120 3.44 4.02 -1.00
C GLY A 120 4.52 3.52 -1.95
N ALA A 121 5.20 2.44 -1.59
CA ALA A 121 6.11 1.72 -2.48
C ALA A 121 5.46 0.44 -3.01
N LEU A 122 5.54 0.22 -4.32
CA LEU A 122 5.27 -1.08 -4.94
C LEU A 122 6.57 -1.86 -4.98
N ILE A 123 6.62 -3.01 -4.32
CA ILE A 123 7.78 -3.90 -4.27
C ILE A 123 7.53 -5.07 -5.22
N VAL A 124 8.36 -5.18 -6.26
CA VAL A 124 8.20 -6.17 -7.34
C VAL A 124 9.43 -7.06 -7.38
N PRO A 125 9.38 -8.29 -6.83
CA PRO A 125 10.45 -9.26 -7.02
C PRO A 125 10.43 -9.78 -8.46
N ASP A 126 11.49 -9.49 -9.23
CA ASP A 126 11.66 -9.96 -10.62
C ASP A 126 12.93 -10.80 -10.81
N GLY A 127 13.71 -11.01 -9.75
CA GLY A 127 14.79 -11.98 -9.70
C GLY A 127 14.35 -13.35 -9.17
N ARG A 128 15.18 -14.37 -9.35
CA ARG A 128 14.97 -15.71 -8.75
C ARG A 128 14.87 -15.63 -7.23
N LEU A 129 14.07 -16.50 -6.63
CA LEU A 129 14.04 -16.72 -5.18
C LEU A 129 15.44 -17.13 -4.68
N VAL A 130 15.89 -16.52 -3.60
CA VAL A 130 17.21 -16.76 -2.97
C VAL A 130 17.04 -17.42 -1.61
N ASP A 131 16.16 -16.86 -0.78
CA ASP A 131 15.86 -17.39 0.55
C ASP A 131 14.35 -17.33 0.79
N TYR A 132 13.79 -18.45 1.22
CA TYR A 132 12.35 -18.61 1.35
C TYR A 132 11.91 -18.37 2.79
N VAL A 133 10.96 -17.46 2.96
CA VAL A 133 10.35 -17.15 4.25
C VAL A 133 8.83 -17.32 4.13
N HIS A 134 8.32 -18.11 5.05
CA HIS A 134 6.93 -18.54 5.19
C HIS A 134 5.95 -17.44 5.66
N MET A 135 6.46 -16.30 6.14
CA MET A 135 5.66 -15.22 6.72
C MET A 135 5.51 -14.04 5.75
N GLY A 136 4.27 -13.74 5.34
CA GLY A 136 3.95 -12.59 4.48
C GLY A 136 4.75 -12.57 3.18
N TYR A 137 5.36 -11.43 2.87
CA TYR A 137 6.31 -11.26 1.75
C TYR A 137 7.77 -11.22 2.23
N GLY A 138 8.11 -12.04 3.24
CA GLY A 138 9.44 -12.04 3.86
C GLY A 138 10.56 -12.66 3.01
N SER A 139 10.23 -13.31 1.90
CA SER A 139 11.19 -14.03 1.06
C SER A 139 12.16 -13.07 0.35
N THR A 140 13.41 -13.51 0.17
CA THR A 140 14.44 -12.74 -0.52
C THR A 140 14.60 -13.20 -1.96
N HIS A 141 14.71 -12.25 -2.88
CA HIS A 141 14.89 -12.47 -4.32
C HIS A 141 16.18 -11.82 -4.81
N ALA A 142 16.74 -12.34 -5.89
CA ALA A 142 18.02 -11.88 -6.43
C ALA A 142 17.98 -10.42 -6.93
N HIS A 143 16.80 -9.95 -7.32
CA HIS A 143 16.58 -8.61 -7.85
C HIS A 143 15.14 -8.13 -7.58
N TYR A 144 15.00 -6.82 -7.41
CA TYR A 144 13.75 -6.13 -7.15
C TYR A 144 13.64 -4.88 -8.02
N ARG A 145 12.43 -4.62 -8.52
CA ARG A 145 12.00 -3.29 -8.94
C ARG A 145 11.17 -2.66 -7.84
N VAL A 146 11.41 -1.40 -7.52
CA VAL A 146 10.62 -0.67 -6.53
C VAL A 146 10.09 0.63 -7.14
N TYR A 147 8.78 0.81 -7.13
CA TYR A 147 8.14 2.03 -7.62
C TYR A 147 7.60 2.84 -6.45
N ARG A 148 8.06 4.08 -6.29
CA ARG A 148 7.46 5.00 -5.34
C ARG A 148 6.28 5.70 -5.98
N ILE A 149 5.12 5.58 -5.36
CA ILE A 149 3.84 6.09 -5.85
C ILE A 149 3.37 7.23 -4.95
N ALA A 150 2.86 8.30 -5.55
CA ALA A 150 2.11 9.34 -4.88
C ALA A 150 0.79 9.59 -5.60
N ARG A 151 -0.32 9.37 -4.89
CA ARG A 151 -1.70 9.51 -5.41
C ARG A 151 -1.90 8.82 -6.75
N GLY A 152 -1.49 7.56 -6.82
CA GLY A 152 -1.58 6.73 -8.03
C GLY A 152 -0.61 7.10 -9.15
N ARG A 153 0.36 7.98 -8.91
CA ARG A 153 1.39 8.36 -9.89
C ARG A 153 2.78 7.88 -9.50
N VAL A 154 3.49 7.29 -10.46
CA VAL A 154 4.89 6.90 -10.30
C VAL A 154 5.76 8.15 -10.17
N LEU A 155 6.48 8.27 -9.06
CA LEU A 155 7.46 9.32 -8.81
C LEU A 155 8.88 8.89 -9.14
N GLU A 156 9.17 7.60 -8.92
CA GLU A 156 10.51 7.04 -9.01
C GLU A 156 10.39 5.54 -9.27
N ALA A 157 11.29 5.01 -10.09
CA ALA A 157 11.45 3.59 -10.36
C ALA A 157 12.91 3.21 -10.06
N LEU A 158 13.09 2.28 -9.13
CA LEU A 158 14.38 1.79 -8.69
C LEU A 158 14.56 0.33 -9.13
N SER A 159 15.78 -0.04 -9.48
CA SER A 159 16.19 -1.40 -9.86
C SER A 159 17.37 -1.78 -8.97
N MET A 160 17.24 -2.82 -8.16
CA MET A 160 18.21 -3.15 -7.12
C MET A 160 18.41 -4.66 -7.03
N GLY A 161 19.68 -5.09 -6.94
CA GLY A 161 19.99 -6.45 -6.49
C GLY A 161 19.60 -6.69 -5.03
N ALA A 162 19.55 -7.95 -4.62
CA ALA A 162 19.14 -8.35 -3.25
C ALA A 162 19.83 -7.54 -2.14
N GLU A 163 21.16 -7.40 -2.21
CA GLU A 163 21.94 -6.72 -1.19
C GLU A 163 21.70 -5.19 -1.18
N GLN A 164 21.58 -4.59 -2.36
CA GLN A 164 21.25 -3.16 -2.48
C GLN A 164 19.86 -2.88 -1.90
N PHE A 165 18.88 -3.74 -2.19
CA PHE A 165 17.54 -3.63 -1.65
C PHE A 165 17.53 -3.78 -0.13
N ARG A 166 18.28 -4.75 0.42
CA ARG A 166 18.43 -4.96 1.88
C ARG A 166 18.97 -3.72 2.58
N VAL A 167 20.08 -3.17 2.09
CA VAL A 167 20.72 -1.96 2.66
C VAL A 167 19.80 -0.75 2.55
N TRP A 168 19.15 -0.56 1.40
CA TRP A 168 18.22 0.53 1.19
C TRP A 168 17.00 0.44 2.11
N ARG A 169 16.40 -0.75 2.24
CA ARG A 169 15.26 -1.01 3.12
C ARG A 169 15.60 -0.73 4.57
N GLU A 170 16.77 -1.17 5.03
CA GLU A 170 17.22 -0.91 6.40
C GLU A 170 17.40 0.60 6.65
N ARG A 171 18.05 1.33 5.74
CA ARG A 171 18.18 2.79 5.84
C ARG A 171 16.82 3.49 5.96
N LYS A 172 15.87 3.11 5.10
CA LYS A 172 14.51 3.66 5.12
C LYS A 172 13.77 3.33 6.41
N PHE A 173 13.93 2.12 6.94
CA PHE A 173 13.34 1.74 8.21
C PHE A 173 13.93 2.54 9.39
N GLN A 174 15.25 2.75 9.43
CA GLN A 174 15.86 3.59 10.47
C GLN A 174 15.37 5.05 10.41
N ALA A 175 15.18 5.61 9.21
CA ALA A 175 14.56 6.92 9.06
C ALA A 175 13.08 6.93 9.54
N PHE A 176 12.34 5.85 9.27
CA PHE A 176 10.95 5.70 9.75
C PHE A 176 10.85 5.68 11.27
N ARG A 177 11.79 5.05 11.98
CA ARG A 177 11.80 5.02 13.45
C ARG A 177 11.82 6.41 14.10
N GLN A 178 12.23 7.43 13.36
CA GLN A 178 12.27 8.82 13.83
C GLN A 178 10.96 9.59 13.62
N THR A 179 9.95 8.99 12.98
CA THR A 179 8.70 9.68 12.63
C THR A 179 7.60 9.54 13.69
N ALA A 180 6.57 10.39 13.60
CA ALA A 180 5.36 10.26 14.42
C ALA A 180 4.57 9.00 14.08
N GLN A 181 4.52 8.63 12.80
CA GLN A 181 3.79 7.45 12.33
C GLN A 181 4.40 6.15 12.86
N TYR A 182 5.73 6.07 13.03
CA TYR A 182 6.32 4.93 13.71
C TYR A 182 5.84 4.81 15.17
N ARG A 183 5.75 5.94 15.90
CA ARG A 183 5.21 5.93 17.28
C ARG A 183 3.76 5.46 17.31
N GLU A 184 2.94 5.89 16.34
CA GLU A 184 1.55 5.43 16.19
C GLU A 184 1.48 3.94 15.87
N ALA A 185 2.32 3.44 14.96
CA ALA A 185 2.39 2.03 14.60
C ALA A 185 2.83 1.16 15.79
N VAL A 186 3.82 1.60 16.58
CA VAL A 186 4.22 0.94 17.83
C VAL A 186 3.05 0.90 18.82
N ALA A 187 2.33 2.01 18.98
CA ALA A 187 1.18 2.07 19.88
C ALA A 187 0.04 1.15 19.43
N ALA A 188 -0.20 1.03 18.11
CA ALA A 188 -1.17 0.09 17.55
C ALA A 188 -0.75 -1.36 17.76
N ALA A 189 0.52 -1.70 17.50
CA ALA A 189 1.05 -3.05 17.70
C ALA A 189 0.90 -3.52 19.17
N ARG A 190 1.20 -2.64 20.14
CA ARG A 190 1.04 -2.92 21.58
C ARG A 190 -0.39 -3.10 22.05
N LYS A 191 -1.38 -2.60 21.29
CA LYS A 191 -2.80 -2.83 21.60
C LYS A 191 -3.28 -4.19 21.09
N GLN A 192 -2.65 -4.73 20.05
CA GLN A 192 -3.07 -5.96 19.38
C GLN A 192 -2.28 -7.20 19.83
N GLY A 193 -0.99 -7.05 20.11
CA GLY A 193 -0.15 -8.06 20.75
C GLY A 193 0.11 -7.68 22.20
N GLY A 194 0.14 -8.66 23.11
CA GLY A 194 0.45 -8.46 24.54
C GLY A 194 1.85 -7.91 24.80
N SER A 195 2.60 -8.48 25.76
CA SER A 195 3.92 -7.97 26.15
C SER A 195 5.04 -8.25 25.12
N MET A 196 4.92 -7.74 23.89
CA MET A 196 6.01 -7.78 22.91
C MET A 196 7.15 -6.86 23.34
N SER A 197 8.38 -7.34 23.21
CA SER A 197 9.59 -6.55 23.35
C SER A 197 9.69 -5.49 22.24
N ALA A 198 10.54 -4.48 22.45
CA ALA A 198 10.79 -3.46 21.43
C ALA A 198 11.38 -4.05 20.14
N GLU A 199 12.20 -5.10 20.26
CA GLU A 199 12.82 -5.77 19.12
C GLU A 199 11.80 -6.55 18.29
N GLU A 200 10.86 -7.24 18.93
CA GLU A 200 9.77 -7.95 18.25
C GLU A 200 8.84 -6.96 17.52
N ILE A 201 8.55 -5.81 18.14
CA ILE A 201 7.78 -4.73 17.49
C ILE A 201 8.55 -4.18 16.28
N ASP A 202 9.86 -3.93 16.41
CA ASP A 202 10.67 -3.48 15.29
C ASP A 202 10.69 -4.49 14.15
N GLY A 203 10.84 -5.78 14.44
CA GLY A 203 10.76 -6.86 13.46
C GLY A 203 9.41 -6.90 12.75
N PHE A 204 8.32 -6.81 13.52
CA PHE A 204 6.96 -6.74 12.98
C PHE A 204 6.78 -5.52 12.06
N LEU A 205 7.10 -4.31 12.53
CA LEU A 205 6.95 -3.09 11.73
C LEU A 205 7.84 -3.09 10.49
N ARG A 206 9.07 -3.61 10.59
CA ARG A 206 9.99 -3.76 9.44
C ARG A 206 9.39 -4.65 8.36
N GLY A 207 8.72 -5.73 8.75
CA GLY A 207 8.03 -6.65 7.85
C GLY A 207 6.74 -6.06 7.26
N PHE A 208 5.81 -5.67 8.13
CA PHE A 208 4.42 -5.39 7.78
C PHE A 208 4.12 -3.93 7.38
N HIS A 209 5.03 -2.98 7.62
CA HIS A 209 4.87 -1.58 7.18
C HIS A 209 5.78 -1.19 6.00
N ALA A 210 6.35 -2.17 5.29
CA ALA A 210 7.31 -1.94 4.19
C ALA A 210 6.80 -0.96 3.13
N GLU A 211 5.54 -1.10 2.72
CA GLU A 211 4.91 -0.25 1.72
C GLU A 211 4.92 1.24 2.11
N GLU A 212 4.72 1.52 3.39
CA GLU A 212 4.59 2.86 3.93
C GLU A 212 5.96 3.54 4.02
N TYR A 213 6.93 2.92 4.70
CA TYR A 213 8.22 3.57 4.94
C TYR A 213 9.12 3.60 3.70
N LEU A 214 9.02 2.60 2.81
CA LEU A 214 9.74 2.62 1.54
C LEU A 214 9.13 3.65 0.58
N GLY A 215 7.83 3.90 0.69
CA GLY A 215 7.07 4.91 -0.06
C GLY A 215 7.35 6.36 0.34
N ARG A 216 8.16 6.62 1.37
CA ARG A 216 8.48 7.97 1.85
C ARG A 216 9.67 8.61 1.12
N GLN A 217 9.53 9.91 0.81
CA GLN A 217 10.68 10.72 0.43
C GLN A 217 11.65 10.77 1.60
N GLU A 218 12.94 10.60 1.33
CA GLU A 218 13.95 10.89 2.33
C GLU A 218 13.91 12.39 2.61
N LEU A 219 13.72 12.75 3.89
CA LEU A 219 14.00 14.10 4.38
C LEU A 219 15.52 14.29 4.33
N THR A 220 16.07 14.44 3.13
CA THR A 220 17.37 15.09 2.99
C THR A 220 17.15 16.56 3.36
N SER A 221 18.08 17.13 4.14
CA SER A 221 18.05 18.53 4.62
C SER A 221 17.98 19.59 3.50
N VAL A 222 17.87 19.18 2.23
CA VAL A 222 17.88 20.01 1.03
C VAL A 222 16.48 20.20 0.43
N ASN A 223 15.47 19.39 0.80
CA ASN A 223 14.15 19.41 0.14
C ASN A 223 13.03 20.04 1.00
N ALA A 224 13.29 21.24 1.53
CA ALA A 224 12.21 22.19 1.83
C ALA A 224 11.68 22.74 0.50
N TYR A 225 10.92 21.93 -0.24
CA TYR A 225 10.26 22.37 -1.47
C TYR A 225 9.20 23.39 -1.07
N ARG A 226 9.54 24.68 -1.21
CA ARG A 226 8.60 25.80 -1.16
C ARG A 226 7.43 25.46 -2.06
N GLU A 227 6.24 25.28 -1.48
CA GLU A 227 4.99 25.29 -2.23
C GLU A 227 4.98 26.59 -3.05
N ARG A 228 5.10 26.48 -4.38
CA ARG A 228 4.81 27.63 -5.25
C ARG A 228 3.31 27.90 -5.09
N PRO A 229 2.89 29.11 -4.70
CA PRO A 229 1.47 29.42 -4.62
C PRO A 229 0.84 29.20 -6.01
N ARG A 230 -0.30 28.50 -6.01
CA ARG A 230 -1.09 28.25 -7.21
C ARG A 230 -1.33 29.59 -7.92
N ARG A 231 -0.81 29.75 -9.14
CA ARG A 231 -1.24 30.85 -10.00
C ARG A 231 -2.72 30.61 -10.30
N CYS A 232 -3.57 31.52 -9.85
CA CYS A 232 -4.95 31.58 -10.32
C CYS A 232 -4.93 31.67 -11.85
N ALA A 233 -5.69 30.80 -12.51
CA ALA A 233 -5.89 30.87 -13.94
C ALA A 233 -6.50 32.24 -14.30
N ARG A 234 -5.88 32.96 -15.23
CA ARG A 234 -6.51 34.14 -15.83
C ARG A 234 -7.69 33.67 -16.69
N PRO A 235 -8.85 34.33 -16.66
CA PRO A 235 -9.90 34.03 -17.62
C PRO A 235 -9.40 34.39 -19.02
N ASP A 236 -9.65 33.47 -19.95
CA ASP A 236 -9.40 33.63 -21.37
C ASP A 236 -10.18 34.85 -21.90
N GLN A 237 -9.49 35.84 -22.44
CA GLN A 237 -10.10 36.96 -23.15
C GLN A 237 -9.87 36.78 -24.64
N ARG A 238 -10.79 36.08 -25.29
CA ARG A 238 -11.05 36.20 -26.74
C ARG A 238 -12.48 35.73 -27.00
N LEU A 239 -13.25 36.58 -27.70
CA LEU A 239 -14.69 36.55 -28.07
C LEU A 239 -15.46 37.60 -27.24
N ALA A 240 -16.15 38.61 -27.78
CA ALA A 240 -16.44 39.01 -29.15
C ALA A 240 -16.82 40.50 -29.14
N TRP A 241 -16.53 41.22 -30.22
CA TRP A 241 -17.11 42.54 -30.49
C TRP A 241 -18.55 42.39 -30.99
N ARG A 242 -19.50 43.09 -30.37
CA ARG A 242 -20.69 43.69 -31.01
C ARG A 242 -21.47 44.56 -30.03
N ASP A 243 -21.82 45.75 -30.50
CA ASP A 243 -22.53 46.83 -29.82
C ASP A 243 -23.98 46.50 -29.44
N SER A 244 -24.44 46.93 -28.26
CA SER A 244 -25.57 47.88 -28.10
C SER A 244 -26.01 48.03 -26.64
N ALA A 245 -26.51 49.24 -26.35
CA ALA A 245 -26.92 49.83 -25.08
C ALA A 245 -27.82 48.98 -24.16
N ALA A 246 -27.60 49.06 -22.84
CA ALA A 246 -28.62 49.38 -21.82
C ALA A 246 -28.08 49.21 -20.37
N SER A 247 -28.08 50.33 -19.64
CA SER A 247 -28.47 50.52 -18.23
C SER A 247 -28.31 49.41 -17.15
N ILE A 248 -27.60 49.80 -16.09
CA ILE A 248 -27.99 49.79 -14.65
C ILE A 248 -27.53 48.62 -13.73
N THR A 249 -26.93 49.07 -12.60
CA THR A 249 -26.74 48.47 -11.25
C THR A 249 -25.69 47.38 -10.97
N ALA A 250 -24.57 47.85 -10.42
CA ALA A 250 -23.99 47.54 -9.10
C ALA A 250 -23.96 46.08 -8.57
N ALA A 251 -22.73 45.56 -8.40
CA ALA A 251 -22.26 44.96 -7.15
C ALA A 251 -20.72 44.94 -7.10
N SER A 252 -20.16 45.33 -5.96
CA SER A 252 -18.73 45.47 -5.63
C SER A 252 -18.00 44.12 -5.53
N PRO A 253 -16.72 44.00 -5.96
CA PRO A 253 -15.84 42.91 -5.53
C PRO A 253 -15.06 43.32 -4.27
N ALA A 254 -15.38 42.68 -3.14
CA ALA A 254 -14.57 42.78 -1.93
C ALA A 254 -13.20 42.09 -2.11
N THR A 255 -12.19 42.88 -1.80
CA THR A 255 -10.75 42.67 -1.70
C THR A 255 -10.30 41.35 -1.05
N CYS A 256 -9.30 40.71 -1.68
CA CYS A 256 -8.50 39.65 -1.12
C CYS A 256 -7.37 40.26 -0.27
N THR A 257 -7.45 40.14 1.06
CA THR A 257 -6.40 40.63 1.98
C THR A 257 -5.33 39.57 2.16
N ALA A 258 -4.11 39.89 1.70
CA ALA A 258 -2.91 39.09 1.91
C ALA A 258 -2.50 39.08 3.40
N TRP A 259 -2.28 37.90 3.97
CA TRP A 259 -1.63 37.76 5.28
C TRP A 259 -0.13 38.01 5.16
N ARG A 260 0.35 39.04 5.86
CA ARG A 260 1.78 39.28 6.13
C ARG A 260 2.25 38.33 7.22
N ALA A 261 3.30 37.57 6.95
CA ALA A 261 4.09 36.89 7.98
C ALA A 261 4.77 37.95 8.87
N ARG A 262 4.53 37.89 10.18
CA ARG A 262 5.21 38.71 11.19
C ARG A 262 6.35 37.88 11.76
N VAL A 263 7.58 38.27 11.44
CA VAL A 263 8.79 37.86 12.14
C VAL A 263 8.84 38.68 13.44
N MET A 264 9.11 38.03 14.57
CA MET A 264 9.47 38.69 15.84
C MET A 264 10.89 38.27 16.24
N PRO A 265 11.69 39.15 16.86
CA PRO A 265 13.14 39.02 16.91
C PRO A 265 13.68 38.47 18.24
N VAL A 266 14.89 37.88 18.12
CA VAL A 266 15.90 37.40 19.10
C VAL A 266 15.45 36.37 20.14
#